data_AF-A0A371IR40-F1
#
_entry.id   AF-A0A371IR40-F1
#
_cell.length_a   1.000
_cell.length_b   1.000
_cell.length_c   1.000
_cell.angle_alpha   90.00
_cell.angle_beta   90.00
_cell.angle_gamma   90.00
#
_symmetry.space_group_name_H-M   'P 1'
#
loop_
_entity.id
_entity.type
_entity.pdbx_description
1 polymer ?
#
loop_
_entity_poly.entity_id
_entity_poly.type
_entity_poly.pdbx_seq_one_letter_code
_entity_poly.pdbx_strand_id
1 'polypeptide(L)' 'DDYMDYYNNDRCQWNLKKLTPTQYRNQLLKVS' A
#
# COMPACT_ATOMS: atom_id res chain seq x y z
N ASP A 1 -2.91 -16.13 6.17
CA ASP A 1 -2.10 -15.00 6.65
C ASP A 1 -1.20 -14.44 5.56
N ASP A 2 -0.45 -15.27 4.84
CA ASP A 2 0.47 -14.84 3.76
C ASP A 2 -0.15 -13.97 2.66
N TYR A 3 -1.41 -14.25 2.28
CA TYR A 3 -2.08 -13.45 1.24
C TYR A 3 -2.32 -12.00 1.66
N MET A 4 -2.69 -11.78 2.93
CA MET A 4 -2.98 -10.42 3.41
C MET A 4 -1.69 -9.61 3.55
N ASP A 5 -0.61 -10.25 4.01
CA ASP A 5 0.70 -9.60 4.11
C ASP A 5 1.25 -9.24 2.73
N TYR A 6 1.21 -10.19 1.78
CA TYR A 6 1.59 -9.92 0.39
C TYR A 6 0.75 -8.80 -0.22
N TYR A 7 -0.57 -8.84 -0.04
CA TYR A 7 -1.47 -7.83 -0.59
C TYR A 7 -1.16 -6.43 -0.02
N ASN A 8 -0.95 -6.33 1.30
CA ASN A 8 -0.77 -5.04 1.96
C ASN A 8 0.63 -4.45 1.80
N ASN A 9 1.65 -5.30 1.69
CA ASN A 9 3.05 -4.85 1.76
C ASN A 9 3.83 -5.02 0.45
N ASP A 10 3.46 -5.95 -0.42
CA ASP A 10 4.26 -6.28 -1.61
C ASP A 10 3.52 -6.02 -2.94
N ARG A 11 2.18 -6.07 -2.94
CA ARG A 11 1.39 -5.84 -4.15
C ARG A 11 1.22 -4.35 -4.46
N CYS A 12 2.06 -3.84 -5.35
CA CYS A 12 1.95 -2.47 -5.86
C CYS A 12 0.69 -2.23 -6.71
N GLN A 13 0.04 -1.09 -6.50
CA GLN A 13 -1.15 -0.65 -7.24
C GLN A 13 -0.74 0.21 -8.44
N TRP A 14 -0.78 -0.35 -9.65
CA TRP A 14 -0.31 0.31 -10.88
C TRP A 14 -1.04 1.62 -11.22
N ASN A 15 -2.32 1.70 -10.88
CA ASN A 15 -3.13 2.91 -11.10
C ASN A 15 -2.95 3.96 -9.98
N LEU A 16 -2.29 3.59 -8.87
CA LEU A 16 -2.17 4.41 -7.67
C LEU A 16 -0.70 4.67 -7.32
N LYS A 17 0.00 5.31 -8.27
CA LYS A 17 1.42 5.69 -8.13
C LYS A 17 2.38 4.52 -7.89
N LYS A 18 1.95 3.28 -8.14
CA LYS A 18 2.72 2.05 -7.91
C LYS A 18 3.12 1.86 -6.44
N LEU A 19 2.26 2.31 -5.51
CA LEU A 19 2.46 2.11 -4.07
C LEU A 19 1.71 0.87 -3.58
N THR A 20 2.21 0.27 -2.51
CA THR A 20 1.48 -0.78 -1.78
C THR A 20 0.39 -0.16 -0.91
N PRO A 21 -0.65 -0.92 -0.52
CA PRO A 21 -1.72 -0.40 0.33
C PRO A 21 -1.21 0.28 1.61
N THR A 22 -0.23 -0.32 2.31
CA THR A 22 0.39 0.29 3.50
C THR A 22 1.10 1.59 3.18
N GLN A 23 1.88 1.64 2.09
CA GLN A 23 2.60 2.85 1.70
C GLN A 23 1.65 4.00 1.32
N TYR A 24 0.57 3.69 0.59
CA TYR A 24 -0.43 4.68 0.22
C TYR A 24 -1.15 5.25 1.46
N ARG A 25 -1.57 4.39 2.39
CA ARG A 25 -2.16 4.82 3.67
C ARG A 25 -1.21 5.75 4.44
N ASN A 26 0.06 5.39 4.54
CA ASN A 26 1.05 6.19 5.26
C ASN A 26 1.28 7.57 4.63
N GLN A 27 1.15 7.71 3.30
CA GLN A 27 1.18 9.02 2.66
C GLN A 27 -0.02 9.87 3.07
N LEU A 28 -1.23 9.31 3.07
CA LEU A 28 -2.43 10.05 3.49
C LEU A 28 -2.35 10.51 4.95
N LEU A 29 -1.85 9.65 5.84
CA LEU A 29 -1.67 9.97 7.27
C LEU A 29 -0.58 11.02 7.53
N LYS A 30 0.42 11.14 6.64
CA LYS A 30 1.45 12.19 6.72
C LYS A 30 0.98 13.54 6.19
N VAL A 31 -0.08 13.55 5.40
CA VAL A 31 -0.70 14.77 4.84
C VAL A 31 -1.74 15.34 5.83
N SER A 32 -1.98 14.66 6.95
CA SER A 32 -2.89 15.05 8.03
C SER A 32 -2.18 15.89 9.10
#